data_AF-A0A847AJ10-F1
#
_entry.id   AF-A0A847AJ10-F1
#
_cell.length_a   1.000
_cell.length_b   1.000
_cell.length_c   1.000
_cell.angle_alpha   90.00
_cell.angle_beta   90.00
_cell.angle_gamma   90.00
#
_symmetry.space_group_name_H-M   'P 1'
#
loop_
_entity.id
_entity.type
_entity.pdbx_description
1 polymer ?
#
loop_
_entity_poly.entity_id
_entity_poly.type
_entity_poly.pdbx_seq_one_letter_code
_entity_poly.pdbx_strand_id
1 'polypeptide(L)'
;MKKITIYTLLAILFSFASNGAVFRNYNEVAGKWKYELPDAPEGYQNGIIDISVKNDTLIGQVLFSGENKTPICDIVYRDNTLTCNVYVEYEYIKVKMVIKGNKMEGAVDTSDGIMKFTAAKIVK
;
A
#
# COMPACT_ATOMS: atom_id res chain seq x y z
N MET A 1 -37.69 27.13 -36.86
CA MET A 1 -37.41 25.86 -36.15
C MET A 1 -36.05 25.24 -36.53
N LYS A 2 -34.98 26.02 -36.76
CA LYS A 2 -33.66 25.50 -37.17
C LYS A 2 -32.52 25.81 -36.18
N LYS A 3 -32.74 26.70 -35.20
CA LYS A 3 -31.72 27.13 -34.23
C LYS A 3 -31.75 26.34 -32.92
N ILE A 4 -32.86 25.71 -32.59
CA ILE A 4 -33.01 24.91 -31.34
C ILE A 4 -32.29 23.57 -31.47
N THR A 5 -32.28 22.96 -32.66
CA THR A 5 -31.60 21.68 -32.93
C THR A 5 -30.08 21.75 -32.79
N ILE A 6 -29.48 22.94 -32.94
CA ILE A 6 -28.03 23.14 -32.82
C ILE A 6 -27.58 23.11 -31.34
N TYR A 7 -28.39 23.61 -30.41
CA TYR A 7 -28.03 23.62 -28.99
C TYR A 7 -28.15 22.23 -28.35
N THR A 8 -29.09 21.39 -28.82
CA THR A 8 -29.23 20.02 -28.33
C THR A 8 -28.07 19.11 -28.77
N LEU A 9 -27.42 19.42 -29.90
CA LEU A 9 -26.30 18.64 -30.42
C LEU A 9 -24.96 18.95 -29.70
N LEU A 10 -24.82 20.15 -29.12
CA LEU A 10 -23.59 20.57 -28.42
C LEU A 10 -23.49 20.04 -26.98
N ALA A 11 -24.61 19.63 -26.37
CA ALA A 11 -24.66 19.14 -25.00
C ALA A 11 -24.20 17.67 -24.84
N ILE A 12 -24.11 16.91 -25.93
CA ILE A 12 -23.79 15.47 -25.90
C ILE A 12 -22.27 15.21 -25.88
N LEU A 13 -21.44 16.22 -26.16
CA LEU A 13 -19.99 16.06 -26.26
C LEU A 13 -19.21 16.23 -24.94
N PHE A 14 -19.86 16.56 -23.82
CA PHE A 14 -19.16 16.85 -22.56
C PHE A 14 -19.18 15.72 -21.52
N SER A 15 -19.75 14.55 -21.84
CA SER A 15 -19.87 13.43 -20.89
C SER A 15 -18.83 12.34 -21.06
N PHE A 16 -17.73 12.58 -21.78
CA PHE A 16 -16.53 11.76 -21.59
C PHE A 16 -15.91 12.14 -20.24
N ALA A 17 -16.49 11.60 -19.17
CA ALA A 17 -15.79 11.47 -17.91
C ALA A 17 -14.52 10.69 -18.22
N SER A 18 -13.39 11.40 -18.26
CA SER A 18 -12.08 10.77 -18.25
C SER A 18 -12.04 9.89 -17.00
N ASN A 19 -12.20 8.59 -17.18
CA ASN A 19 -11.62 7.62 -16.26
C ASN A 19 -10.13 7.88 -16.35
N GLY A 20 -9.63 8.84 -15.56
CA GLY A 20 -8.21 9.01 -15.35
C GLY A 20 -7.76 7.70 -14.77
N ALA A 21 -7.18 6.85 -15.62
CA ALA A 21 -6.43 5.71 -15.16
C ALA A 21 -5.33 6.32 -14.31
N VAL A 22 -5.53 6.31 -12.99
CA VAL A 22 -4.48 6.66 -12.03
C VAL A 22 -3.40 5.64 -12.33
N PHE A 23 -2.34 6.09 -13.01
CA PHE A 23 -1.21 5.25 -13.32
C PHE A 23 -0.55 4.93 -11.98
N ARG A 24 -0.91 3.78 -11.40
CA ARG A 24 -0.35 3.34 -10.13
C ARG A 24 1.06 2.86 -10.42
N ASN A 25 2.03 3.72 -10.17
CA ASN A 25 3.44 3.37 -10.27
C ASN A 25 3.82 2.44 -9.10
N TYR A 26 3.50 1.15 -9.24
CA TYR A 26 3.83 0.16 -8.22
C TYR A 26 5.33 -0.10 -8.09
N ASN A 27 6.17 0.37 -9.02
CA ASN A 27 7.62 0.19 -8.94
C ASN A 27 8.25 0.90 -7.73
N GLU A 28 7.60 1.96 -7.24
CA GLU A 28 8.06 2.69 -6.06
C GLU A 28 7.96 1.80 -4.80
N VAL A 29 6.84 1.11 -4.64
CA VAL A 29 6.53 0.29 -3.46
C VAL A 29 7.02 -1.17 -3.59
N ALA A 30 7.04 -1.71 -4.80
CA ALA A 30 7.50 -3.08 -5.04
C ALA A 30 8.99 -3.24 -4.68
N GLY A 31 9.31 -4.36 -4.04
CA GLY A 31 10.63 -4.70 -3.54
C GLY A 31 10.60 -5.31 -2.14
N LYS A 32 11.80 -5.63 -1.65
CA LYS A 32 12.02 -6.08 -0.28
C LYS A 32 12.45 -4.90 0.58
N TRP A 33 11.88 -4.80 1.77
CA TRP A 33 12.12 -3.72 2.72
C TRP A 33 12.47 -4.32 4.06
N LYS A 34 13.64 -3.98 4.60
CA LYS A 34 14.01 -4.36 5.97
C LYS A 34 13.34 -3.37 6.92
N TYR A 35 12.48 -3.85 7.81
CA TYR A 35 11.79 -3.00 8.78
C TYR A 35 12.34 -3.15 10.19
N GLU A 36 12.12 -2.11 10.99
CA GLU A 36 12.44 -2.03 12.42
C GLU A 36 11.25 -1.42 13.16
N LEU A 37 10.69 -2.17 14.10
CA LEU A 37 9.55 -1.84 14.96
C LEU A 37 10.00 -2.03 16.43
N PRO A 38 10.69 -1.06 17.03
CA PRO A 38 11.41 -1.25 18.30
C PRO A 38 10.52 -1.66 19.47
N ASP A 39 9.29 -1.17 19.48
CA ASP A 39 8.33 -1.36 20.57
C ASP A 39 7.55 -2.68 20.45
N ALA A 40 7.82 -3.49 19.41
CA ALA A 40 7.14 -4.77 19.23
C ALA A 40 7.62 -5.81 20.26
N PRO A 41 6.77 -6.82 20.58
CA PRO A 41 7.22 -8.00 21.30
C PRO A 41 8.35 -8.74 20.59
N GLU A 42 9.09 -9.56 21.35
CA GLU A 42 10.19 -10.37 20.83
C GLU A 42 9.75 -11.22 19.63
N GLY A 43 10.57 -11.24 18.58
CA GLY A 43 10.28 -11.94 17.33
C GLY A 43 9.60 -11.07 16.25
N TYR A 44 8.99 -9.95 16.63
CA TYR A 44 8.29 -9.03 15.70
C TYR A 44 9.01 -7.69 15.48
N GLN A 45 10.13 -7.46 16.19
CA GLN A 45 10.83 -6.17 16.19
C GLN A 45 11.51 -5.83 14.87
N ASN A 46 11.79 -6.82 14.03
CA ASN A 46 12.45 -6.66 12.76
C ASN A 46 12.10 -7.80 11.81
N GLY A 47 12.33 -7.56 10.52
CA GLY A 47 12.07 -8.53 9.49
C GLY A 47 12.10 -7.93 8.08
N ILE A 48 11.47 -8.61 7.13
CA ILE A 48 11.41 -8.19 5.73
C ILE A 48 9.95 -8.08 5.29
N ILE A 49 9.56 -6.91 4.79
CA ILE A 49 8.33 -6.72 4.02
C ILE A 49 8.69 -6.98 2.55
N ASP A 50 8.03 -7.95 1.92
CA ASP A 50 8.26 -8.32 0.52
C ASP A 50 7.01 -8.01 -0.29
N ILE A 51 7.09 -7.01 -1.16
CA ILE A 51 5.97 -6.52 -1.98
C ILE A 51 6.29 -6.78 -3.44
N SER A 52 5.36 -7.38 -4.17
CA SER A 52 5.47 -7.70 -5.59
C SER A 52 4.22 -7.29 -6.35
N VAL A 53 4.35 -7.13 -7.68
CA VAL A 53 3.23 -6.86 -8.58
C VAL A 53 2.85 -8.15 -9.28
N LYS A 54 1.56 -8.51 -9.21
CA LYS A 54 0.99 -9.66 -9.94
C LYS A 54 -0.35 -9.22 -10.54
N ASN A 55 -0.51 -9.37 -11.86
CA ASN A 55 -1.74 -8.99 -12.58
C ASN A 55 -2.20 -7.55 -12.24
N ASP A 56 -1.29 -6.57 -12.32
CA ASP A 56 -1.56 -5.16 -12.00
C ASP A 56 -2.11 -4.89 -10.58
N THR A 57 -1.85 -5.81 -9.65
CA THR A 57 -2.23 -5.72 -8.24
C THR A 57 -1.01 -5.96 -7.37
N LEU A 58 -0.95 -5.28 -6.21
CA LEU A 58 0.07 -5.53 -5.21
C LEU A 58 -0.26 -6.81 -4.43
N ILE A 59 0.74 -7.66 -4.27
CA ILE A 59 0.75 -8.79 -3.35
C ILE A 59 1.94 -8.62 -2.42
N GLY A 60 1.85 -9.16 -1.21
CA GLY A 60 2.99 -9.10 -0.31
C GLY A 60 2.93 -10.08 0.84
N GLN A 61 4.06 -10.18 1.53
CA GLN A 61 4.25 -11.01 2.71
C GLN A 61 5.24 -10.32 3.66
N VAL A 62 5.10 -10.58 4.95
CA VAL A 62 6.06 -10.19 5.98
C VAL A 62 6.81 -11.44 6.41
N LEU A 63 8.14 -11.35 6.48
CA LEU A 63 9.01 -12.36 7.06
C LEU A 63 9.49 -11.83 8.39
N PHE A 64 9.03 -12.45 9.48
CA PHE A 64 9.54 -12.16 10.81
C PHE A 64 10.89 -12.85 11.01
N SER A 65 11.67 -12.39 11.98
CA SER A 65 13.01 -12.95 12.24
C SER A 65 13.02 -14.42 12.67
N GLY A 66 11.86 -14.96 13.06
CA GLY A 66 11.63 -16.40 13.29
C GLY A 66 11.21 -17.22 12.06
N GLU A 67 11.53 -16.76 10.84
CA GLU A 67 11.28 -17.40 9.52
C GLU A 67 9.82 -17.53 9.06
N ASN A 68 8.83 -17.36 9.95
CA ASN A 68 7.42 -17.44 9.55
C ASN A 68 7.04 -16.34 8.56
N LYS A 69 6.51 -16.76 7.42
CA LYS A 69 5.97 -15.87 6.37
C LYS A 69 4.49 -15.65 6.62
N THR A 70 4.10 -14.40 6.76
CA THR A 70 2.69 -14.01 6.92
C THR A 70 2.25 -13.20 5.70
N PRO A 71 1.18 -13.61 4.99
CA PRO A 71 0.63 -12.82 3.89
C PRO A 71 0.16 -11.44 4.34
N ILE A 72 0.32 -10.45 3.47
CA ILE A 72 -0.27 -9.12 3.63
C ILE A 72 -1.63 -9.12 2.92
N CYS A 73 -2.65 -8.65 3.63
CA CYS A 73 -4.03 -8.54 3.16
C CYS A 73 -4.39 -7.08 2.84
N ASP A 74 -5.46 -6.89 2.05
CA ASP A 74 -6.10 -5.59 1.79
C ASP A 74 -5.15 -4.46 1.37
N ILE A 75 -4.19 -4.78 0.49
CA ILE A 75 -3.17 -3.82 0.07
C ILE A 75 -3.77 -2.72 -0.81
N VAL A 76 -3.66 -1.48 -0.34
CA VAL A 76 -4.08 -0.28 -1.08
C VAL A 76 -2.92 0.71 -1.11
N TYR A 77 -2.51 1.11 -2.32
CA TYR A 77 -1.49 2.14 -2.54
C TYR A 77 -2.08 3.36 -3.25
N ARG A 78 -2.03 4.52 -2.60
CA ARG A 78 -2.49 5.82 -3.14
C ARG A 78 -1.67 6.94 -2.52
N ASP A 79 -1.32 7.95 -3.31
CA ASP A 79 -0.65 9.18 -2.84
C ASP A 79 0.56 8.90 -1.93
N ASN A 80 1.45 8.01 -2.38
CA ASN A 80 2.65 7.55 -1.67
C ASN A 80 2.38 6.89 -0.31
N THR A 81 1.13 6.55 -0.03
CA THR A 81 0.70 5.89 1.19
C THR A 81 0.24 4.47 0.87
N LEU A 82 0.85 3.50 1.54
CA LEU A 82 0.42 2.10 1.53
C LEU A 82 -0.34 1.82 2.82
N THR A 83 -1.58 1.33 2.68
CA THR A 83 -2.34 0.74 3.78
C THR A 83 -2.54 -0.73 3.50
N CYS A 84 -2.37 -1.56 4.51
CA CYS A 84 -2.57 -2.99 4.41
C CYS A 84 -2.77 -3.58 5.79
N ASN A 85 -3.06 -4.88 5.83
CA ASN A 85 -3.33 -5.59 7.08
C ASN A 85 -2.52 -6.87 7.15
N VAL A 86 -2.20 -7.32 8.36
CA VAL A 86 -1.43 -8.54 8.62
C VAL A 86 -2.07 -9.30 9.79
N TYR A 87 -2.22 -10.61 9.64
CA TYR A 87 -2.68 -11.47 10.73
C TYR A 87 -1.50 -11.99 11.54
N VAL A 88 -1.38 -11.57 12.79
CA VAL A 88 -0.35 -12.04 13.74
C VAL A 88 -1.07 -12.59 14.95
N GLU A 89 -0.85 -13.88 15.26
CA GLU A 89 -1.41 -14.52 16.47
C GLU A 89 -2.93 -14.26 16.67
N TYR A 90 -3.72 -14.44 15.61
CA TYR A 90 -5.18 -14.20 15.58
C TYR A 90 -5.61 -12.73 15.66
N GLU A 91 -4.67 -11.79 15.74
CA GLU A 91 -4.94 -10.36 15.67
C GLU A 91 -4.86 -9.83 14.24
N TYR A 92 -5.84 -8.99 13.85
CA TYR A 92 -5.85 -8.32 12.56
C TYR A 92 -5.24 -6.92 12.65
N ILE A 93 -3.93 -6.84 12.46
CA ILE A 93 -3.16 -5.62 12.63
C ILE A 93 -3.30 -4.74 11.39
N LYS A 94 -3.69 -3.47 11.58
CA LYS A 94 -3.72 -2.48 10.50
C LYS A 94 -2.38 -1.79 10.39
N VAL A 95 -1.91 -1.64 9.17
CA VAL A 95 -0.62 -1.02 8.87
C VAL A 95 -0.85 0.16 7.94
N LYS A 96 -0.23 1.29 8.27
CA LYS A 96 -0.19 2.48 7.41
C LYS A 96 1.25 2.96 7.30
N MET A 97 1.74 3.14 6.07
CA MET A 97 3.10 3.61 5.83
C MET A 97 3.15 4.57 4.64
N VAL A 98 4.07 5.53 4.74
CA VAL A 98 4.37 6.51 3.69
C VAL A 98 5.72 6.16 3.08
N ILE A 99 5.76 6.08 1.75
CA ILE A 99 6.97 5.77 0.98
C ILE A 99 7.65 7.07 0.55
N LYS A 100 8.96 7.17 0.84
CA LYS A 100 9.83 8.30 0.49
C LYS A 100 11.13 7.75 -0.12
N GLY A 101 11.09 7.46 -1.42
CA GLY A 101 12.22 6.86 -2.14
C GLY A 101 12.54 5.47 -1.57
N ASN A 102 13.76 5.29 -1.03
CA ASN A 102 14.21 4.02 -0.45
C ASN A 102 13.90 3.85 1.04
N LYS A 103 13.03 4.71 1.61
CA LYS A 103 12.60 4.63 3.00
C LYS A 103 11.08 4.57 3.11
N MET A 104 10.60 3.87 4.13
CA MET A 104 9.21 3.87 4.59
C MET A 104 9.18 4.30 6.04
N GLU A 105 8.18 5.10 6.39
CA GLU A 105 7.83 5.44 7.76
C GLU A 105 6.38 5.06 7.96
N GLY A 106 6.07 4.33 9.03
CA GLY A 106 4.72 3.85 9.24
C GLY A 106 4.38 3.61 10.69
N ALA A 107 3.16 3.16 10.88
CA ALA A 107 2.67 2.69 12.16
C ALA A 107 1.82 1.43 11.96
N VAL A 108 1.85 0.59 12.97
CA VAL A 108 0.94 -0.53 13.16
C VAL A 108 -0.03 -0.18 14.28
N ASP A 109 -1.29 -0.51 14.10
CA ASP A 109 -2.37 -0.32 15.07
C ASP A 109 -2.77 -1.70 15.60
N THR A 110 -2.42 -1.95 16.86
CA THR A 110 -2.69 -3.21 17.57
C THR A 110 -3.59 -2.97 18.78
N SER A 111 -4.05 -4.06 19.39
CA SER A 111 -4.80 -4.05 20.65
C SER A 111 -4.04 -3.41 21.82
N ASP A 112 -2.71 -3.50 21.80
CA ASP A 112 -1.80 -2.89 22.78
C ASP A 112 -1.48 -1.42 22.48
N GLY A 113 -1.83 -0.94 21.28
CA GLY A 113 -1.70 0.45 20.88
C GLY A 113 -1.00 0.66 19.54
N ILE A 114 -0.76 1.93 19.23
CA ILE A 114 -0.12 2.32 17.97
C ILE A 114 1.40 2.33 18.16
N MET A 115 2.11 1.52 17.38
CA MET A 115 3.57 1.46 17.38
C MET A 115 4.14 1.97 16.05
N LYS A 116 5.25 2.73 16.09
CA LYS A 116 5.89 3.29 14.89
C LYS A 116 7.00 2.38 14.39
N PHE A 117 7.11 2.23 13.08
CA PHE A 117 8.22 1.53 12.45
C PHE A 117 8.85 2.34 11.33
N THR A 118 10.06 1.95 10.98
CA THR A 118 10.74 2.39 9.76
C THR A 118 11.09 1.19 8.90
N ALA A 119 11.22 1.38 7.59
CA ALA A 119 11.79 0.36 6.72
C ALA A 119 12.69 0.96 5.64
N ALA A 120 13.71 0.21 5.24
CA ALA A 120 14.65 0.59 4.19
C ALA A 120 14.59 -0.42 3.04
N LYS A 121 14.54 0.08 1.80
CA LYS A 121 14.55 -0.76 0.60
C LYS A 121 15.89 -1.49 0.50
N ILE A 122 15.86 -2.80 0.31
CA ILE A 122 17.05 -3.60 0.08
C ILE A 122 17.46 -3.41 -1.39
N VAL A 123 18.47 -2.59 -1.61
CA VAL A 123 19.07 -2.38 -2.93
C VAL A 123 20.14 -3.46 -3.13
N LYS A 124 20.08 -4.19 -4.25
CA LYS A 124 21.11 -5.14 -4.65
C LYS A 124 22.32 -4.43 -5.25
#